data_AF-A0A532EUG0-F1
#
_entry.id   AF-A0A532EUG0-F1
#
_cell.length_a   1.000
_cell.length_b   1.000
_cell.length_c   1.000
_cell.angle_alpha   90.00
_cell.angle_beta   90.00
_cell.angle_gamma   90.00
#
_symmetry.space_group_name_H-M   'P 1'
#
loop_
_entity.id
_entity.type
_entity.pdbx_description
1 polymer ?
#
loop_
_entity_poly.entity_id
_entity_poly.type
_entity_poly.pdbx_seq_one_letter_code
_entity_poly.pdbx_strand_id
1 'polypeptide(L)'
;MLLSGSAVGYSAAPRRREPPMKRRDTRQRKQTLAGLKTTAGIDWMLGTLVRVIRSGKQALAAVMLDMGRMVAESVMLMEREEIAGPEYYPTDPAFRKWAHEAGSIYLGDQKVPVTRPRLRHIAQGEVTLQSYARLRNPGAFSEELLEKILRGVSAQKYADTVLDAAHAIGVSPTAISRKLIDLTAAKLKAFQERSLKDFPPFALFLDTIHRGGEAFVVALGVDVSGEKMALGFWQGSSENHEICEALFRDLEHRGLALARRILFVTDGGSGLIKALRARFGKKLVHQRCAIHKSRNLQRHLAKPYRAEAHRRLMTALEQTSYADAQRMLRELETWLRTKNESAAESLGEAFEELLTLHRVQVPTLLRKTLLSTNPIESMFSLVRHSERNIKRTRGSHMLQRWLGTVLLACEGRFRRVKGYAEIASVIARIEAEQTEPQPASTKKAA
;
A
#
# COMPACT_ATOMS: atom_id res chain seq x y z
N MET A 1 7.14 -8.68 56.31
CA MET A 1 7.97 -7.79 55.47
C MET A 1 7.57 -8.02 54.02
N LEU A 2 6.65 -7.20 53.51
CA LEU A 2 6.15 -7.18 52.14
C LEU A 2 6.67 -5.89 51.49
N LEU A 3 7.22 -5.96 50.29
CA LEU A 3 7.40 -4.79 49.43
C LEU A 3 6.82 -5.08 48.04
N SER A 4 5.72 -4.38 47.77
CA SER A 4 4.90 -4.33 46.57
C SER A 4 5.48 -3.35 45.54
N GLY A 5 5.60 -3.78 44.29
CA GLY A 5 5.86 -2.90 43.15
C GLY A 5 4.55 -2.35 42.58
N SER A 6 4.32 -1.05 42.77
CA SER A 6 3.15 -0.33 42.23
C SER A 6 3.51 0.42 40.94
N ALA A 7 2.61 0.28 39.96
CA ALA A 7 2.63 0.95 38.68
C ALA A 7 2.51 2.49 38.81
N VAL A 8 3.28 3.24 38.02
CA VAL A 8 3.09 4.67 37.83
C VAL A 8 2.58 4.89 36.40
N GLY A 9 1.32 5.29 36.30
CA GLY A 9 0.66 5.66 35.06
C GLY A 9 1.15 7.00 34.51
N TYR A 10 1.37 7.07 33.20
CA TYR A 10 1.55 8.33 32.49
C TYR A 10 0.19 9.03 32.33
N SER A 11 -0.11 9.98 33.23
CA SER A 11 -1.18 10.96 33.02
C SER A 11 -0.76 11.96 31.94
N ALA A 12 -1.51 12.04 30.85
CA ALA A 12 -1.32 13.07 29.84
C ALA A 12 -1.56 14.46 30.44
N ALA A 13 -0.53 15.31 30.46
CA ALA A 13 -0.65 16.70 30.91
C ALA A 13 -1.65 17.47 30.01
N PRO A 14 -2.52 18.33 30.56
CA PRO A 14 -3.42 19.14 29.75
C PRO A 14 -2.62 20.12 28.90
N ARG A 15 -2.92 20.16 27.58
CA ARG A 15 -2.36 21.16 26.67
C ARG A 15 -2.68 22.57 27.18
N ARG A 16 -1.68 23.28 27.72
CA ARG A 16 -1.79 24.72 27.97
C ARG A 16 -2.10 25.41 26.64
N ARG A 17 -3.25 26.08 26.54
CA ARG A 17 -3.52 27.00 25.43
C ARG A 17 -2.53 28.15 25.55
N GLU A 18 -1.71 28.36 24.53
CA GLU A 18 -0.85 29.54 24.44
C GLU A 18 -1.70 30.82 24.53
N PRO A 19 -1.23 31.87 25.23
CA PRO A 19 -1.98 33.12 25.33
C PRO A 19 -2.08 33.78 23.95
N PRO A 20 -3.19 34.46 23.63
CA PRO A 20 -3.30 35.19 22.38
C PRO A 20 -2.23 36.30 22.33
N MET A 21 -1.45 36.32 21.24
CA MET A 21 -0.43 37.36 21.02
C MET A 21 -1.04 38.76 21.16
N LYS A 22 -0.37 39.64 21.92
CA LYS A 22 -0.81 41.02 22.15
C LYS A 22 -0.87 41.78 20.81
N ARG A 23 -1.93 42.58 20.59
CA ARG A 23 -2.15 43.38 19.36
C ARG A 23 -0.95 44.25 18.95
N ARG A 24 -0.10 44.67 19.91
CA ARG A 24 1.11 45.47 19.69
C ARG A 24 2.17 44.71 18.88
N ASP A 25 2.40 43.42 19.18
CA ASP A 25 3.32 42.54 18.42
C ASP A 25 2.84 42.32 16.98
N THR A 26 1.52 42.26 16.78
CA THR A 26 0.94 42.06 15.45
C THR A 26 1.11 43.31 14.57
N ARG A 27 0.98 44.51 15.15
CA ARG A 27 1.17 45.78 14.44
C ARG A 27 2.63 46.01 14.08
N GLN A 28 3.54 45.71 15.01
CA GLN A 28 4.98 45.83 14.81
C GLN A 28 5.44 44.86 13.71
N ARG A 29 5.02 43.60 13.74
CA ARG A 29 5.27 42.63 12.65
C ARG A 29 4.74 43.10 11.30
N LYS A 30 3.53 43.68 11.24
CA LYS A 30 2.96 44.21 9.99
C LYS A 30 3.75 45.40 9.47
N GLN A 31 4.25 46.29 10.34
CA GLN A 31 5.12 47.40 9.96
C GLN A 31 6.50 46.92 9.49
N THR A 32 7.10 45.95 10.18
CA THR A 32 8.36 45.33 9.75
C THR A 32 8.19 44.64 8.39
N LEU A 33 7.09 43.91 8.20
CA LEU A 33 6.76 43.27 6.93
C LEU A 33 6.56 44.32 5.82
N ALA A 34 5.86 45.42 6.09
CA ALA A 34 5.64 46.50 5.14
C ALA A 34 6.95 47.22 4.77
N GLY A 35 7.82 47.51 5.74
CA GLY A 35 9.15 48.08 5.50
C GLY A 35 10.04 47.15 4.67
N LEU A 36 10.02 45.85 4.99
CA LEU A 36 10.73 44.82 4.22
C LEU A 36 10.20 44.71 2.78
N LYS A 37 8.87 44.83 2.57
CA LYS A 37 8.27 44.86 1.22
C LYS A 37 8.77 46.02 0.35
N THR A 38 9.02 47.18 0.96
CA THR A 38 9.41 48.41 0.26
C THR A 38 10.91 48.49 -0.05
N THR A 39 11.77 47.82 0.71
CA THR A 39 13.25 47.98 0.58
C THR A 39 13.88 46.95 -0.36
N ALA A 40 13.36 45.72 -0.38
CA ALA A 40 13.79 44.69 -1.31
C ALA A 40 12.60 43.76 -1.51
N GLY A 41 11.94 43.81 -2.68
CA GLY A 41 10.67 43.12 -2.90
C GLY A 41 10.64 41.70 -2.33
N ILE A 42 9.49 41.29 -1.78
CA ILE A 42 9.30 40.02 -1.02
C ILE A 42 9.97 38.83 -1.69
N ASP A 43 9.90 38.76 -3.02
CA ASP A 43 10.45 37.67 -3.81
C ASP A 43 11.98 37.60 -3.76
N TRP A 44 12.66 38.75 -3.66
CA TRP A 44 14.11 38.80 -3.48
C TRP A 44 14.51 38.30 -2.08
N MET A 45 13.81 38.73 -1.02
CA MET A 45 14.12 38.28 0.33
C MET A 45 13.79 36.80 0.54
N LEU A 46 12.66 36.32 0.01
CA LEU A 46 12.32 34.90 0.01
C LEU A 46 13.34 34.11 -0.80
N GLY A 47 13.75 34.61 -1.97
CA GLY A 47 14.81 34.02 -2.78
C GLY A 47 16.15 33.93 -2.04
N THR A 48 16.53 34.98 -1.31
CA THR A 48 17.75 35.01 -0.51
C THR A 48 17.66 34.09 0.70
N LEU A 49 16.54 34.07 1.44
CA LEU A 49 16.31 33.14 2.55
C LEU A 49 16.34 31.69 2.11
N VAL A 50 15.66 31.35 1.01
CA VAL A 50 15.69 30.02 0.42
C VAL A 50 17.13 29.64 0.04
N ARG A 51 17.90 30.57 -0.55
CA ARG A 51 19.30 30.34 -0.92
C ARG A 51 20.18 30.10 0.30
N VAL A 52 20.07 30.92 1.34
CA VAL A 52 20.84 30.78 2.60
C VAL A 52 20.51 29.46 3.29
N ILE A 53 19.23 29.09 3.39
CA ILE A 53 18.81 27.81 3.98
C ILE A 53 19.34 26.64 3.16
N ARG A 54 19.27 26.73 1.83
CA ARG A 54 19.77 25.70 0.92
C ARG A 54 21.28 25.52 1.05
N SER A 55 22.05 26.60 1.00
CA SER A 55 23.50 26.58 1.16
C SER A 55 23.91 26.09 2.56
N GLY A 56 23.21 26.51 3.62
CA GLY A 56 23.45 26.03 4.98
C GLY A 56 23.18 24.52 5.12
N LYS A 57 22.10 24.02 4.50
CA LYS A 57 21.79 22.59 4.48
C LYS A 57 22.85 21.79 3.70
N GLN A 58 23.34 22.31 2.58
CA GLN A 58 24.41 21.67 1.80
C GLN A 58 25.71 21.60 2.60
N ALA A 59 26.11 22.70 3.25
CA ALA A 59 27.31 22.75 4.08
C ALA A 59 27.23 21.75 5.25
N LEU A 60 26.08 21.70 5.95
CA LEU A 60 25.87 20.73 7.03
C LEU A 60 25.94 19.28 6.54
N ALA A 61 25.34 18.99 5.38
CA ALA A 61 25.37 17.64 4.80
C ALA A 61 26.81 17.20 4.45
N ALA A 62 27.61 18.10 3.87
CA ALA A 62 29.02 17.81 3.55
C ALA A 62 29.82 17.51 4.83
N VAL A 63 29.68 18.34 5.87
CA VAL A 63 30.35 18.12 7.17
C VAL A 63 29.93 16.79 7.79
N MET A 64 28.65 16.45 7.77
CA MET A 64 28.17 15.17 8.31
C MET A 64 28.75 13.95 7.58
N LEU A 65 28.93 14.05 6.26
CA LEU A 65 29.50 12.97 5.46
C LEU A 65 31.00 12.82 5.71
N ASP A 66 31.74 13.91 5.81
CA ASP A 66 33.16 13.88 6.17
C ASP A 66 33.37 13.33 7.59
N MET A 67 32.56 13.77 8.55
CA MET A 67 32.58 13.19 9.91
C MET A 67 32.25 11.70 9.87
N GLY A 68 31.21 11.29 9.14
CA GLY A 68 30.84 9.88 9.01
C GLY A 68 31.95 9.04 8.34
N ARG A 69 32.64 9.62 7.35
CA ARG A 69 33.79 9.00 6.69
C ARG A 69 34.93 8.80 7.68
N MET A 70 35.30 9.85 8.42
CA MET A 70 36.37 9.78 9.41
C MET A 70 36.06 8.75 10.50
N VAL A 71 34.82 8.72 11.00
CA VAL A 71 34.37 7.72 11.98
C VAL A 71 34.48 6.30 11.38
N ALA A 72 34.04 6.09 10.14
CA ALA A 72 34.11 4.79 9.50
C ALA A 72 35.56 4.32 9.27
N GLU A 73 36.45 5.19 8.79
CA GLU A 73 37.88 4.89 8.64
C GLU A 73 38.52 4.58 10.00
N SER A 74 38.16 5.34 11.04
CA SER A 74 38.62 5.10 12.42
C SER A 74 38.15 3.75 12.96
N VAL A 75 36.89 3.37 12.73
CA VAL A 75 36.36 2.06 13.13
C VAL A 75 37.08 0.91 12.43
N MET A 76 37.39 1.06 11.13
CA MET A 76 38.18 0.06 10.40
C MET A 76 39.61 -0.04 10.94
N LEU A 77 40.22 1.08 11.32
CA LEU A 77 41.54 1.10 11.94
C LEU A 77 41.52 0.42 13.31
N MET A 78 40.54 0.77 14.16
CA MET A 78 40.34 0.13 15.47
C MET A 78 40.15 -1.38 15.34
N GLU A 79 39.31 -1.85 14.41
CA GLU A 79 39.14 -3.28 14.16
C GLU A 79 40.45 -3.96 13.70
N ARG A 80 41.22 -3.32 12.81
CA ARG A 80 42.53 -3.84 12.39
C ARG A 80 43.50 -3.94 13.58
N GLU A 81 43.49 -2.96 14.48
CA GLU A 81 44.34 -2.96 15.67
C GLU A 81 43.89 -3.97 16.72
N GLU A 82 42.58 -4.20 16.86
CA GLU A 82 42.03 -5.26 17.71
C GLU A 82 42.49 -6.65 17.25
N ILE A 83 42.53 -6.88 15.93
CA ILE A 83 42.94 -8.17 15.36
C ILE A 83 44.46 -8.37 15.44
N ALA A 84 45.25 -7.34 15.13
CA ALA A 84 46.70 -7.49 14.88
C ALA A 84 47.59 -6.64 15.79
N GLY A 85 47.05 -5.98 16.82
CA GLY A 85 47.74 -5.10 17.76
C GLY A 85 47.95 -3.66 17.24
N PRO A 86 48.65 -2.78 17.99
CA PRO A 86 48.96 -1.39 17.57
C PRO A 86 49.79 -1.25 16.27
N GLU A 87 49.64 -0.14 15.53
CA GLU A 87 50.26 0.15 14.21
C GLU A 87 51.78 -0.19 14.11
N TYR A 88 52.54 -0.09 15.20
CA TYR A 88 53.98 -0.36 15.24
C TYR A 88 54.40 -1.47 16.21
N TYR A 89 53.43 -2.13 16.85
CA TYR A 89 53.66 -3.20 17.82
C TYR A 89 52.67 -4.34 17.59
N PRO A 90 52.83 -5.13 16.50
CA PRO A 90 51.92 -6.23 16.24
C PRO A 90 52.00 -7.29 17.34
N THR A 91 50.85 -7.68 17.87
CA THR A 91 50.73 -8.69 18.93
C THR A 91 50.94 -10.11 18.41
N ASP A 92 50.66 -10.34 17.13
CA ASP A 92 50.85 -11.62 16.45
C ASP A 92 51.67 -11.44 15.16
N PRO A 93 52.85 -12.07 15.03
CA PRO A 93 53.70 -11.98 13.85
C PRO A 93 53.10 -12.63 12.59
N ALA A 94 52.04 -13.43 12.71
CA ALA A 94 51.33 -14.03 11.58
C ALA A 94 50.52 -13.00 10.76
N PHE A 95 50.26 -11.81 11.31
CA PHE A 95 49.55 -10.73 10.63
C PHE A 95 50.50 -9.65 10.11
N ARG A 96 50.32 -9.30 8.84
CA ARG A 96 50.97 -8.17 8.18
C ARG A 96 49.97 -7.06 7.94
N LYS A 97 50.19 -5.92 8.60
CA LYS A 97 49.48 -4.67 8.35
C LYS A 97 50.10 -4.03 7.12
N TRP A 98 49.44 -4.16 5.99
CA TRP A 98 49.87 -3.49 4.77
C TRP A 98 49.37 -2.05 4.76
N ALA A 99 49.84 -1.26 3.80
CA ALA A 99 49.36 0.09 3.55
C ALA A 99 47.85 0.11 3.26
N HIS A 100 47.30 1.31 3.12
CA HIS A 100 45.89 1.48 2.83
C HIS A 100 45.57 1.27 1.34
N GLU A 101 44.32 0.93 1.06
CA GLU A 101 43.77 0.77 -0.28
C GLU A 101 42.65 1.78 -0.51
N ALA A 102 42.51 2.28 -1.74
CA ALA A 102 41.32 3.02 -2.11
C ALA A 102 40.10 2.07 -2.10
N GLY A 103 39.13 2.39 -1.25
CA GLY A 103 37.89 1.64 -1.09
C GLY A 103 36.67 2.55 -1.17
N SER A 104 35.49 1.97 -0.93
CA SER A 104 34.26 2.75 -0.81
C SER A 104 33.25 2.06 0.09
N ILE A 105 32.50 2.86 0.84
CA ILE A 105 31.43 2.42 1.74
C ILE A 105 30.14 3.21 1.49
N TYR A 106 29.05 2.78 2.10
CA TYR A 106 27.80 3.52 2.13
C TYR A 106 27.62 4.24 3.46
N LEU A 107 27.42 5.56 3.41
CA LEU A 107 26.95 6.39 4.52
C LEU A 107 25.54 6.88 4.17
N GLY A 108 24.53 6.24 4.75
CA GLY A 108 23.16 6.36 4.28
C GLY A 108 23.00 5.84 2.84
N ASP A 109 22.47 6.66 1.94
CA ASP A 109 22.32 6.37 0.50
C ASP A 109 23.59 6.63 -0.33
N GLN A 110 24.63 7.22 0.28
CA GLN A 110 25.74 7.78 -0.45
C GLN A 110 26.94 6.84 -0.42
N LYS A 111 27.51 6.58 -1.60
CA LYS A 111 28.73 5.81 -1.74
C LYS A 111 29.93 6.74 -1.58
N VAL A 112 30.60 6.66 -0.45
CA VAL A 112 31.70 7.56 -0.07
C VAL A 112 33.03 6.83 -0.28
N PRO A 113 34.02 7.44 -0.98
CA PRO A 113 35.36 6.88 -1.06
C PRO A 113 35.99 6.89 0.34
N VAL A 114 36.66 5.79 0.67
CA VAL A 114 37.39 5.66 1.94
C VAL A 114 38.77 5.10 1.69
N THR A 115 39.67 5.46 2.59
CA THR A 115 40.97 4.84 2.70
C THR A 115 40.83 3.59 3.57
N ARG A 116 40.73 2.42 2.94
CA ARG A 116 40.53 1.14 3.62
C ARG A 116 41.87 0.62 4.16
N PRO A 117 42.01 0.38 5.47
CA PRO A 117 43.21 -0.27 6.00
C PRO A 117 43.22 -1.76 5.59
N ARG A 118 44.37 -2.23 5.09
CA ARG A 118 44.55 -3.63 4.69
C ARG A 118 45.18 -4.46 5.80
N LEU A 119 44.71 -5.70 5.90
CA LEU A 119 45.27 -6.69 6.81
C LEU A 119 45.44 -8.02 6.05
N ARG A 120 46.60 -8.66 6.21
CA ARG A 120 46.90 -9.94 5.57
C ARG A 120 47.47 -10.92 6.57
N HIS A 121 46.94 -12.12 6.61
CA HIS A 121 47.50 -13.23 7.37
C HIS A 121 48.46 -14.02 6.47
N ILE A 122 49.61 -14.46 7.00
CA ILE A 122 50.67 -15.13 6.21
C ILE A 122 50.15 -16.42 5.56
N ALA A 123 49.36 -17.23 6.29
CA ALA A 123 48.84 -18.50 5.78
C ALA A 123 47.48 -18.41 5.08
N GLN A 124 46.66 -17.39 5.40
CA GLN A 124 45.24 -17.32 4.97
C GLN A 124 44.98 -16.22 3.93
N GLY A 125 45.99 -15.38 3.63
CA GLY A 125 45.84 -14.32 2.65
C GLY A 125 45.13 -13.09 3.22
N GLU A 126 44.40 -12.36 2.37
CA GLU A 126 43.80 -11.08 2.72
C GLU A 126 42.64 -11.25 3.71
N VAL A 127 42.69 -10.52 4.82
CA VAL A 127 41.65 -10.51 5.84
C VAL A 127 40.71 -9.35 5.57
N THR A 128 39.44 -9.66 5.30
CA THR A 128 38.41 -8.64 5.11
C THR A 128 37.88 -8.19 6.46
N LEU A 129 38.05 -6.91 6.77
CA LEU A 129 37.47 -6.27 7.96
C LEU A 129 35.94 -6.33 7.90
N GLN A 130 35.30 -6.79 8.97
CA GLN A 130 33.86 -6.93 9.07
C GLN A 130 33.17 -5.56 9.04
N SER A 131 33.77 -4.52 9.65
CA SER A 131 33.28 -3.15 9.56
C SER A 131 33.18 -2.69 8.10
N TYR A 132 34.23 -2.92 7.30
CA TYR A 132 34.24 -2.60 5.88
C TYR A 132 33.21 -3.41 5.10
N ALA A 133 33.11 -4.72 5.33
CA ALA A 133 32.13 -5.58 4.65
C ALA A 133 30.67 -5.16 4.94
N ARG A 134 30.37 -4.76 6.18
CA ARG A 134 29.05 -4.27 6.57
C ARG A 134 28.75 -2.90 5.97
N LEU A 135 29.68 -1.96 6.07
CA LEU A 135 29.52 -0.61 5.52
C LEU A 135 29.49 -0.58 3.99
N ARG A 136 29.99 -1.62 3.33
CA ARG A 136 29.86 -1.81 1.88
C ARG A 136 28.43 -2.22 1.45
N ASN A 137 27.56 -2.60 2.38
CA ASN A 137 26.21 -3.09 2.11
C ASN A 137 25.12 -2.13 2.63
N PRO A 138 24.30 -1.51 1.75
CA PRO A 138 23.37 -0.42 2.10
C PRO A 138 22.02 -0.87 2.69
N GLY A 139 21.97 -1.99 3.41
CA GLY A 139 20.71 -2.71 3.74
C GLY A 139 19.57 -1.85 4.30
N ALA A 140 19.83 -1.06 5.34
CA ALA A 140 18.79 -0.34 6.09
C ALA A 140 18.23 0.91 5.40
N PHE A 141 19.02 1.62 4.58
CA PHE A 141 18.60 2.90 3.99
C PHE A 141 17.63 2.71 2.80
N SER A 142 17.71 1.54 2.16
CA SER A 142 17.00 1.25 0.93
C SER A 142 15.46 1.16 1.08
N GLU A 143 14.97 0.85 2.29
CA GLU A 143 13.53 0.88 2.59
C GLU A 143 12.99 2.31 2.70
N GLU A 144 13.72 3.24 3.31
CA GLU A 144 13.32 4.65 3.41
C GLU A 144 13.22 5.31 2.02
N LEU A 145 14.18 4.99 1.15
CA LEU A 145 14.16 5.36 -0.27
C LEU A 145 12.89 4.85 -0.97
N LEU A 146 12.58 3.56 -0.79
CA LEU A 146 11.40 2.95 -1.38
C LEU A 146 10.13 3.64 -0.89
N GLU A 147 10.01 3.91 0.41
CA GLU A 147 8.85 4.62 0.97
C GLU A 147 8.66 6.01 0.38
N LYS A 148 9.75 6.79 0.24
CA LYS A 148 9.70 8.13 -0.37
C LYS A 148 9.21 8.05 -1.82
N ILE A 149 9.66 7.06 -2.56
CA ILE A 149 9.23 6.84 -3.95
C ILE A 149 7.76 6.41 -4.02
N LEU A 150 7.32 5.50 -3.15
CA LEU A 150 5.92 5.08 -3.04
C LEU A 150 4.99 6.25 -2.66
N ARG A 151 5.49 7.24 -1.93
CA ARG A 151 4.79 8.52 -1.62
C ARG A 151 4.80 9.51 -2.79
N GLY A 152 5.27 9.10 -3.97
CA GLY A 152 5.13 9.86 -5.21
C GLY A 152 6.30 10.81 -5.50
N VAL A 153 7.45 10.63 -4.85
CA VAL A 153 8.72 11.24 -5.27
C VAL A 153 9.26 10.46 -6.48
N SER A 154 9.54 11.16 -7.58
CA SER A 154 10.14 10.51 -8.77
C SER A 154 11.56 10.06 -8.42
N ALA A 155 12.02 8.90 -8.90
CA ALA A 155 13.39 8.45 -8.69
C ALA A 155 14.44 9.45 -9.24
N GLN A 156 14.12 10.14 -10.33
CA GLN A 156 14.96 11.23 -10.87
C GLN A 156 14.92 12.47 -9.98
N LYS A 157 13.74 12.87 -9.51
CA LYS A 157 13.60 14.02 -8.59
C LYS A 157 14.12 13.73 -7.18
N TYR A 158 14.17 12.45 -6.79
CA TYR A 158 14.84 11.99 -5.59
C TYR A 158 16.34 12.21 -5.75
N ALA A 159 16.92 11.80 -6.88
CA ALA A 159 18.27 12.21 -7.22
C ALA A 159 18.38 13.74 -7.11
N ASP A 160 17.48 14.53 -7.70
CA ASP A 160 17.53 16.01 -7.65
C ASP A 160 17.45 16.61 -6.22
N THR A 161 16.74 15.96 -5.30
CA THR A 161 16.63 16.38 -3.88
C THR A 161 17.82 15.94 -3.04
N VAL A 162 18.56 14.92 -3.50
CA VAL A 162 19.87 14.54 -2.96
C VAL A 162 21.00 15.28 -3.70
N LEU A 163 20.80 15.78 -4.93
CA LEU A 163 21.81 16.28 -5.88
C LEU A 163 22.50 17.58 -5.47
N ASP A 164 21.95 18.32 -4.52
CA ASP A 164 22.66 19.46 -3.94
C ASP A 164 23.76 19.01 -2.93
N ALA A 165 23.69 17.78 -2.43
CA ALA A 165 24.77 17.11 -1.68
C ALA A 165 25.46 15.98 -2.49
N ALA A 166 24.77 15.37 -3.47
CA ALA A 166 25.26 14.26 -4.27
C ALA A 166 26.07 14.63 -5.51
N HIS A 167 26.08 15.90 -5.97
CA HIS A 167 27.03 16.32 -7.02
C HIS A 167 28.50 16.22 -6.57
N ALA A 168 28.78 16.09 -5.27
CA ALA A 168 30.12 15.85 -4.77
C ALA A 168 30.51 14.35 -4.70
N ILE A 169 29.56 13.40 -4.84
CA ILE A 169 29.72 12.02 -4.28
C ILE A 169 29.15 10.88 -5.19
N GLY A 170 28.86 11.11 -6.47
CA GLY A 170 28.81 10.02 -7.47
C GLY A 170 27.69 8.97 -7.38
N VAL A 171 26.55 9.25 -6.73
CA VAL A 171 25.37 8.37 -6.81
C VAL A 171 24.65 8.58 -8.14
N SER A 172 24.90 7.72 -9.12
CA SER A 172 24.22 7.81 -10.43
C SER A 172 22.75 7.37 -10.36
N PRO A 173 21.85 7.96 -11.18
CA PRO A 173 20.47 7.50 -11.34
C PRO A 173 20.36 5.99 -11.65
N THR A 174 21.35 5.44 -12.35
CA THR A 174 21.45 4.01 -12.68
C THR A 174 21.63 3.14 -11.44
N ALA A 175 22.45 3.56 -10.46
CA ALA A 175 22.67 2.82 -9.22
C ALA A 175 21.38 2.76 -8.37
N ILE A 176 20.68 3.89 -8.25
CA ILE A 176 19.37 3.98 -7.59
C ILE A 176 18.36 3.04 -8.27
N SER A 177 18.29 3.07 -9.59
CA SER A 177 17.37 2.21 -10.35
C SER A 177 17.64 0.71 -10.12
N ARG A 178 18.90 0.28 -10.09
CA ARG A 178 19.26 -1.12 -9.80
C ARG A 178 18.82 -1.52 -8.41
N LYS A 179 19.09 -0.70 -7.40
CA LYS A 179 18.69 -0.98 -6.02
C LYS A 179 17.18 -1.11 -5.84
N LEU A 180 16.40 -0.26 -6.52
CA LEU A 180 14.94 -0.36 -6.51
C LEU A 180 14.45 -1.64 -7.18
N ILE A 181 15.14 -2.12 -8.23
CA ILE A 181 14.80 -3.40 -8.86
C ILE A 181 14.96 -4.53 -7.85
N ASP A 182 16.11 -4.60 -7.16
CA ASP A 182 16.39 -5.66 -6.19
C ASP A 182 15.38 -5.66 -5.04
N LEU A 183 15.07 -4.47 -4.49
CA LEU A 183 14.11 -4.33 -3.40
C LEU A 183 12.69 -4.70 -3.79
N THR A 184 12.21 -4.17 -4.92
CA THR A 184 10.85 -4.46 -5.38
C THR A 184 10.71 -5.92 -5.83
N ALA A 185 11.78 -6.56 -6.31
CA ALA A 185 11.83 -7.99 -6.57
C ALA A 185 11.69 -8.80 -5.27
N ALA A 186 12.44 -8.43 -4.23
CA ALA A 186 12.32 -9.07 -2.92
C ALA A 186 10.92 -8.89 -2.30
N LYS A 187 10.33 -7.69 -2.39
CA LYS A 187 8.96 -7.43 -1.90
C LYS A 187 7.89 -8.18 -2.71
N LEU A 188 8.06 -8.29 -4.03
CA LEU A 188 7.18 -9.12 -4.88
C LEU A 188 7.25 -10.59 -4.45
N LYS A 189 8.47 -11.12 -4.30
CA LYS A 189 8.68 -12.50 -3.86
C LYS A 189 8.01 -12.75 -2.52
N ALA A 190 8.25 -11.87 -1.54
CA ALA A 190 7.61 -11.96 -0.23
C ALA A 190 6.08 -11.92 -0.31
N PHE A 191 5.52 -11.08 -1.19
CA PHE A 191 4.08 -10.97 -1.39
C PHE A 191 3.46 -12.21 -2.06
N GLN A 192 4.15 -12.77 -3.06
CA GLN A 192 3.68 -13.94 -3.81
C GLN A 192 3.92 -15.25 -3.05
N GLU A 193 4.95 -15.37 -2.20
CA GLU A 193 5.27 -16.62 -1.52
C GLU A 193 4.74 -16.71 -0.09
N ARG A 194 4.16 -15.63 0.46
CA ARG A 194 3.65 -15.66 1.84
C ARG A 194 2.54 -16.70 2.01
N SER A 195 2.54 -17.33 3.18
CA SER A 195 1.44 -18.19 3.63
C SER A 195 0.18 -17.36 3.88
N LEU A 196 -0.96 -17.89 3.46
CA LEU A 196 -2.32 -17.41 3.73
C LEU A 196 -3.09 -18.36 4.64
N LYS A 197 -2.43 -19.41 5.17
CA LYS A 197 -3.05 -20.45 6.01
C LYS A 197 -3.73 -19.90 7.26
N ASP A 198 -3.10 -18.90 7.89
CA ASP A 198 -3.57 -18.32 9.14
C ASP A 198 -4.49 -17.11 8.92
N PHE A 199 -4.90 -16.84 7.67
CA PHE A 199 -5.87 -15.80 7.36
C PHE A 199 -7.27 -16.42 7.27
N PRO A 200 -8.16 -16.26 8.27
CA PRO A 200 -9.51 -16.80 8.23
C PRO A 200 -10.43 -15.86 7.43
N PRO A 201 -10.77 -16.15 6.16
CA PRO A 201 -11.48 -15.19 5.32
C PRO A 201 -12.96 -15.09 5.70
N PHE A 202 -13.45 -13.85 5.83
CA PHE A 202 -14.87 -13.52 5.90
C PHE A 202 -15.39 -13.02 4.54
N ALA A 203 -14.70 -12.05 3.93
CA ALA A 203 -15.10 -11.47 2.65
C ALA A 203 -13.92 -11.24 1.71
N LEU A 204 -14.13 -11.45 0.41
CA LEU A 204 -13.15 -11.21 -0.65
C LEU A 204 -13.68 -10.15 -1.62
N PHE A 205 -12.94 -9.06 -1.75
CA PHE A 205 -13.15 -8.06 -2.80
C PHE A 205 -12.28 -8.41 -4.00
N LEU A 206 -12.90 -8.54 -5.16
CA LEU A 206 -12.24 -8.87 -6.42
C LEU A 206 -12.52 -7.77 -7.43
N ASP A 207 -11.46 -7.26 -8.05
CA ASP A 207 -11.53 -6.19 -9.05
C ASP A 207 -10.29 -6.25 -9.94
N THR A 208 -10.39 -5.67 -11.13
CA THR A 208 -9.34 -5.69 -12.15
C THR A 208 -8.75 -4.30 -12.36
N ILE A 209 -7.44 -4.17 -12.15
CA ILE A 209 -6.70 -2.95 -12.47
C ILE A 209 -5.96 -3.10 -13.81
N HIS A 210 -6.22 -2.20 -14.74
CA HIS A 210 -5.56 -2.17 -16.05
C HIS A 210 -4.31 -1.30 -16.00
N ARG A 211 -3.14 -1.87 -16.33
CA ARG A 211 -1.82 -1.21 -16.24
C ARG A 211 -0.90 -1.70 -17.35
N GLY A 212 -0.27 -0.77 -18.06
CA GLY A 212 0.69 -1.10 -19.12
C GLY A 212 0.08 -1.89 -20.30
N GLY A 213 -1.22 -1.73 -20.55
CA GLY A 213 -1.95 -2.49 -21.57
C GLY A 213 -2.43 -3.88 -21.11
N GLU A 214 -2.19 -4.25 -19.86
CA GLU A 214 -2.53 -5.56 -19.31
C GLU A 214 -3.52 -5.47 -18.15
N ALA A 215 -4.27 -6.54 -17.91
CA ALA A 215 -5.22 -6.68 -16.83
C ALA A 215 -4.58 -7.43 -15.65
N PHE A 216 -4.75 -6.88 -14.45
CA PHE A 216 -4.38 -7.53 -13.20
C PHE A 216 -5.63 -7.73 -12.36
N VAL A 217 -6.07 -8.98 -12.23
CA VAL A 217 -7.16 -9.35 -11.31
C VAL A 217 -6.56 -9.39 -9.91
N VAL A 218 -7.11 -8.62 -8.97
CA VAL A 218 -6.56 -8.48 -7.61
C VAL A 218 -7.60 -8.92 -6.59
N ALA A 219 -7.14 -9.63 -5.56
CA ALA A 219 -7.95 -10.03 -4.42
C ALA A 219 -7.54 -9.26 -3.16
N LEU A 220 -8.52 -8.69 -2.48
CA LEU A 220 -8.39 -8.08 -1.15
C LEU A 220 -9.32 -8.82 -0.19
N GLY A 221 -8.75 -9.42 0.85
CA GLY A 221 -9.49 -10.14 1.87
C GLY A 221 -9.83 -9.26 3.06
N VAL A 222 -10.94 -9.59 3.72
CA VAL A 222 -11.28 -9.20 5.09
C VAL A 222 -11.38 -10.47 5.91
N ASP A 223 -10.67 -10.55 7.02
CA ASP A 223 -10.71 -11.71 7.90
C ASP A 223 -11.93 -11.67 8.86
N VAL A 224 -12.09 -12.71 9.67
CA VAL A 224 -13.16 -12.77 10.68
C VAL A 224 -13.03 -11.69 11.76
N SER A 225 -11.83 -11.13 11.96
CA SER A 225 -11.62 -10.02 12.86
C SER A 225 -11.99 -8.68 12.21
N GLY A 226 -12.13 -8.60 10.89
CA GLY A 226 -12.39 -7.36 10.14
C GLY A 226 -11.13 -6.65 9.67
N GLU A 227 -9.95 -7.25 9.85
CA GLU A 227 -8.68 -6.78 9.30
C GLU A 227 -8.59 -7.10 7.81
N LYS A 228 -7.95 -6.20 7.05
CA LYS A 228 -7.81 -6.34 5.60
C LYS A 228 -6.41 -6.83 5.24
N MET A 229 -6.34 -7.60 4.17
CA MET A 229 -5.07 -8.09 3.62
C MET A 229 -5.16 -8.19 2.09
N ALA A 230 -4.17 -7.68 1.38
CA ALA A 230 -4.13 -7.73 -0.09
C ALA A 230 -3.70 -9.13 -0.55
N LEU A 231 -4.62 -10.08 -0.68
CA LEU A 231 -4.32 -11.50 -0.80
C LEU A 231 -3.41 -11.88 -1.98
N GLY A 232 -3.62 -11.30 -3.16
CA GLY A 232 -2.84 -11.67 -4.35
C GLY A 232 -3.33 -10.97 -5.61
N PHE A 233 -2.62 -11.22 -6.71
CA PHE A 233 -3.05 -10.80 -8.04
C PHE A 233 -2.60 -11.81 -9.09
N TRP A 234 -3.30 -11.82 -10.24
CA TRP A 234 -2.88 -12.56 -11.42
C TRP A 234 -2.97 -11.69 -12.67
N GLN A 235 -2.00 -11.84 -13.57
CA GLN A 235 -1.87 -11.05 -14.78
C GLN A 235 -2.48 -11.76 -15.98
N GLY A 236 -3.16 -11.02 -16.85
CA GLY A 236 -3.67 -11.50 -18.13
C GLY A 236 -3.81 -10.38 -19.16
N SER A 237 -4.08 -10.74 -20.41
CA SER A 237 -4.35 -9.78 -21.50
C SER A 237 -5.71 -9.07 -21.33
N SER A 238 -6.68 -9.76 -20.72
CA SER A 238 -7.98 -9.22 -20.32
C SER A 238 -8.45 -9.94 -19.05
N GLU A 239 -9.50 -9.41 -18.41
CA GLU A 239 -10.23 -10.18 -17.40
C GLU A 239 -11.00 -11.30 -18.09
N ASN A 240 -10.65 -12.55 -17.78
CA ASN A 240 -11.40 -13.71 -18.23
C ASN A 240 -11.44 -14.78 -17.13
N HIS A 241 -12.28 -15.80 -17.35
CA HIS A 241 -12.48 -16.88 -16.40
C HIS A 241 -11.18 -17.59 -16.00
N GLU A 242 -10.29 -17.89 -16.95
CA GLU A 242 -9.05 -18.63 -16.71
C GLU A 242 -8.07 -17.86 -15.81
N ILE A 243 -7.96 -16.55 -16.02
CA ILE A 243 -7.13 -15.65 -15.21
C ILE A 243 -7.67 -15.57 -13.77
N CYS A 244 -8.98 -15.52 -13.60
CA CYS A 244 -9.62 -15.53 -12.28
C CYS A 244 -9.40 -16.88 -11.57
N GLU A 245 -9.54 -18.00 -12.28
CA GLU A 245 -9.28 -19.34 -11.76
C GLU A 245 -7.81 -19.51 -11.35
N ALA A 246 -6.87 -18.94 -12.12
CA ALA A 246 -5.45 -18.96 -11.80
C ALA A 246 -5.15 -18.21 -10.50
N LEU A 247 -5.74 -17.02 -10.30
CA LEU A 247 -5.65 -16.29 -9.03
C LEU A 247 -6.14 -17.14 -7.86
N PHE A 248 -7.34 -17.71 -7.95
CA PHE A 248 -7.90 -18.50 -6.86
C PHE A 248 -7.06 -19.76 -6.56
N ARG A 249 -6.54 -20.46 -7.58
CA ARG A 249 -5.63 -21.59 -7.38
C ARG A 249 -4.35 -21.17 -6.65
N ASP A 250 -3.77 -20.02 -7.00
CA ASP A 250 -2.62 -19.47 -6.28
C ASP A 250 -2.94 -19.18 -4.81
N LEU A 251 -4.10 -18.56 -4.53
CA LEU A 251 -4.51 -18.27 -3.16
C LEU A 251 -4.67 -19.56 -2.32
N GLU A 252 -5.30 -20.59 -2.86
CA GLU A 252 -5.47 -21.90 -2.21
C GLU A 252 -4.14 -22.62 -2.03
N HIS A 253 -3.26 -22.60 -3.03
CA HIS A 253 -1.91 -23.18 -2.96
C HIS A 253 -1.11 -22.55 -1.81
N ARG A 254 -1.31 -21.26 -1.55
CA ARG A 254 -0.71 -20.53 -0.42
C ARG A 254 -1.41 -20.77 0.92
N GLY A 255 -2.47 -21.59 0.94
CA GLY A 255 -3.17 -22.03 2.14
C GLY A 255 -4.45 -21.26 2.45
N LEU A 256 -4.92 -20.35 1.59
CA LEU A 256 -6.18 -19.64 1.82
C LEU A 256 -7.36 -20.63 1.74
N ALA A 257 -8.10 -20.76 2.84
CA ALA A 257 -9.29 -21.61 2.89
C ALA A 257 -10.49 -20.97 2.16
N LEU A 258 -10.55 -21.11 0.83
CA LEU A 258 -11.69 -20.67 0.02
C LEU A 258 -12.92 -21.56 0.28
N ALA A 259 -13.75 -21.15 1.23
CA ALA A 259 -14.96 -21.85 1.63
C ALA A 259 -16.22 -21.18 1.06
N ARG A 260 -17.31 -21.96 0.98
CA ARG A 260 -18.62 -21.48 0.49
C ARG A 260 -19.22 -20.37 1.38
N ARG A 261 -18.81 -20.28 2.65
CA ARG A 261 -19.24 -19.23 3.59
C ARG A 261 -18.67 -17.83 3.31
N ILE A 262 -17.69 -17.72 2.40
CA ILE A 262 -17.05 -16.45 2.06
C ILE A 262 -18.02 -15.58 1.26
N LEU A 263 -18.10 -14.30 1.64
CA LEU A 263 -18.82 -13.29 0.89
C LEU A 263 -17.91 -12.66 -0.18
N PHE A 264 -18.28 -12.79 -1.44
CA PHE A 264 -17.55 -12.19 -2.56
C PHE A 264 -18.18 -10.85 -2.96
N VAL A 265 -17.36 -9.82 -3.12
CA VAL A 265 -17.78 -8.48 -3.59
C VAL A 265 -17.05 -8.16 -4.89
N THR A 266 -17.79 -7.95 -5.98
CA THR A 266 -17.21 -7.64 -7.29
C THR A 266 -17.90 -6.45 -7.97
N ASP A 267 -17.21 -5.81 -8.92
CA ASP A 267 -17.77 -4.71 -9.73
C ASP A 267 -18.77 -5.20 -10.79
N GLY A 268 -18.65 -6.47 -11.20
CA GLY A 268 -19.51 -7.11 -12.19
C GLY A 268 -18.83 -7.62 -13.44
N GLY A 269 -17.49 -7.73 -13.44
CA GLY A 269 -16.76 -8.40 -14.50
C GLY A 269 -17.27 -9.82 -14.77
N SER A 270 -17.61 -10.11 -16.03
CA SER A 270 -18.23 -11.38 -16.43
C SER A 270 -17.30 -12.58 -16.24
N GLY A 271 -15.98 -12.36 -16.37
CA GLY A 271 -14.95 -13.37 -16.09
C GLY A 271 -14.94 -13.78 -14.62
N LEU A 272 -14.93 -12.80 -13.71
CA LEU A 272 -15.01 -13.03 -12.27
C LEU A 272 -16.29 -13.74 -11.85
N ILE A 273 -17.45 -13.29 -12.36
CA ILE A 273 -18.75 -13.90 -12.03
C ILE A 273 -18.80 -15.35 -12.50
N LYS A 274 -18.33 -15.62 -13.72
CA LYS A 274 -18.28 -16.99 -14.25
C LYS A 274 -17.40 -17.90 -13.40
N ALA A 275 -16.24 -17.43 -12.97
CA ALA A 275 -15.32 -18.15 -12.08
C ALA A 275 -15.96 -18.45 -10.72
N LEU A 276 -16.56 -17.45 -10.08
CA LEU A 276 -17.26 -17.62 -8.80
C LEU A 276 -18.43 -18.61 -8.90
N ARG A 277 -19.25 -18.51 -9.94
CA ARG A 277 -20.37 -19.43 -10.17
C ARG A 277 -19.88 -20.86 -10.43
N ALA A 278 -18.78 -21.04 -11.16
CA ALA A 278 -18.18 -22.36 -11.41
C ALA A 278 -17.69 -23.03 -10.11
N ARG A 279 -17.05 -22.28 -9.21
CA ARG A 279 -16.50 -22.83 -7.95
C ARG A 279 -17.54 -23.06 -6.86
N PHE A 280 -18.46 -22.11 -6.68
CA PHE A 280 -19.35 -22.10 -5.51
C PHE A 280 -20.81 -22.46 -5.84
N GLY A 281 -21.19 -22.42 -7.12
CA GLY A 281 -22.52 -22.80 -7.60
C GLY A 281 -23.63 -22.08 -6.84
N LYS A 282 -24.65 -22.84 -6.42
CA LYS A 282 -25.80 -22.32 -5.66
C LYS A 282 -25.45 -21.79 -4.26
N LYS A 283 -24.29 -22.16 -3.70
CA LYS A 283 -23.85 -21.69 -2.37
C LYS A 283 -23.02 -20.41 -2.45
N LEU A 284 -22.89 -19.81 -3.64
CA LEU A 284 -22.19 -18.55 -3.84
C LEU A 284 -22.88 -17.41 -3.09
N VAL A 285 -22.19 -16.80 -2.13
CA VAL A 285 -22.62 -15.54 -1.50
C VAL A 285 -21.93 -14.39 -2.21
N HIS A 286 -22.61 -13.80 -3.19
CA HIS A 286 -22.03 -12.76 -4.05
C HIS A 286 -22.81 -11.46 -4.00
N GLN A 287 -22.10 -10.39 -3.61
CA GLN A 287 -22.59 -9.02 -3.66
C GLN A 287 -22.01 -8.30 -4.88
N ARG A 288 -22.88 -7.67 -5.66
CA ARG A 288 -22.48 -6.74 -6.73
C ARG A 288 -22.30 -5.33 -6.19
N CYS A 289 -21.24 -4.65 -6.59
CA CYS A 289 -20.98 -3.28 -6.15
C CYS A 289 -22.11 -2.33 -6.58
N ALA A 290 -22.81 -1.75 -5.61
CA ALA A 290 -23.94 -0.85 -5.86
C ALA A 290 -23.50 0.44 -6.57
N ILE A 291 -22.28 0.91 -6.32
CA ILE A 291 -21.74 2.11 -6.94
C ILE A 291 -21.44 1.86 -8.43
N HIS A 292 -20.78 0.75 -8.76
CA HIS A 292 -20.59 0.34 -10.15
C HIS A 292 -21.92 0.11 -10.85
N LYS A 293 -22.87 -0.54 -10.17
CA LYS A 293 -24.21 -0.72 -10.74
C LYS A 293 -24.89 0.60 -11.02
N SER A 294 -24.84 1.55 -10.09
CA SER A 294 -25.37 2.90 -10.28
C SER A 294 -24.74 3.59 -11.49
N ARG A 295 -23.42 3.51 -11.67
CA ARG A 295 -22.73 4.07 -12.84
C ARG A 295 -23.19 3.39 -14.13
N ASN A 296 -23.39 2.07 -14.13
CA ASN A 296 -23.89 1.33 -15.29
C ASN A 296 -25.30 1.80 -15.69
N LEU A 297 -26.22 1.92 -14.73
CA LEU A 297 -27.56 2.46 -14.99
C LEU A 297 -27.49 3.87 -15.59
N GLN A 298 -26.67 4.75 -15.00
CA GLN A 298 -26.52 6.13 -15.46
C GLN A 298 -25.95 6.26 -16.88
N ARG A 299 -25.14 5.30 -17.36
CA ARG A 299 -24.60 5.29 -18.73
C ARG A 299 -25.70 5.12 -19.79
N HIS A 300 -26.75 4.34 -19.48
CA HIS A 300 -27.89 4.15 -20.37
C HIS A 300 -28.88 5.31 -20.34
N LEU A 301 -28.89 6.10 -19.27
CA LEU A 301 -29.87 7.15 -19.03
C LEU A 301 -29.43 8.53 -19.55
N ALA A 302 -30.41 9.30 -20.03
CA ALA A 302 -30.23 10.72 -20.31
C ALA A 302 -29.87 11.49 -19.02
N LYS A 303 -29.07 12.55 -19.17
CA LYS A 303 -28.49 13.34 -18.06
C LYS A 303 -29.50 13.73 -16.95
N PRO A 304 -30.74 14.19 -17.26
CA PRO A 304 -31.70 14.59 -16.22
C PRO A 304 -32.11 13.46 -15.26
N TYR A 305 -32.14 12.21 -15.73
CA TYR A 305 -32.63 11.07 -14.96
C TYR A 305 -31.54 10.37 -14.12
N ARG A 306 -30.26 10.69 -14.35
CA ARG A 306 -29.12 10.00 -13.73
C ARG A 306 -29.11 10.14 -12.20
N ALA A 307 -29.35 11.35 -11.71
CA ALA A 307 -29.35 11.63 -10.27
C ALA A 307 -30.53 10.93 -9.57
N GLU A 308 -31.71 10.90 -10.21
CA GLU A 308 -32.88 10.21 -9.68
C GLU A 308 -32.67 8.70 -9.62
N ALA A 309 -32.12 8.09 -10.68
CA ALA A 309 -31.79 6.66 -10.72
C ALA A 309 -30.79 6.28 -9.62
N HIS A 310 -29.75 7.09 -9.41
CA HIS A 310 -28.80 6.89 -8.32
C HIS A 310 -29.50 6.93 -6.94
N ARG A 311 -30.29 7.98 -6.69
CA ARG A 311 -31.01 8.14 -5.43
C ARG A 311 -31.95 6.96 -5.16
N ARG A 312 -32.80 6.60 -6.12
CA ARG A 312 -33.74 5.47 -5.99
C ARG A 312 -33.02 4.15 -5.66
N LEU A 313 -31.92 3.86 -6.36
CA LEU A 313 -31.10 2.67 -6.09
C LEU A 313 -30.52 2.68 -4.67
N MET A 314 -29.90 3.79 -4.26
CA MET A 314 -29.29 3.88 -2.92
C MET A 314 -30.35 3.81 -1.82
N THR A 315 -31.49 4.49 -1.97
CA THR A 315 -32.59 4.43 -0.99
C THR A 315 -33.16 3.02 -0.82
N ALA A 316 -33.26 2.24 -1.91
CA ALA A 316 -33.66 0.84 -1.83
C ALA A 316 -32.64 0.00 -1.03
N LEU A 317 -31.34 0.21 -1.26
CA LEU A 317 -30.26 -0.53 -0.60
C LEU A 317 -29.94 -0.05 0.83
N GLU A 318 -30.51 1.10 1.24
CA GLU A 318 -30.44 1.61 2.60
C GLU A 318 -31.49 0.96 3.52
N GLN A 319 -32.54 0.36 2.97
CA GLN A 319 -33.58 -0.34 3.75
C GLN A 319 -32.96 -1.46 4.59
N THR A 320 -33.51 -1.72 5.77
CA THR A 320 -33.05 -2.83 6.64
C THR A 320 -33.71 -4.15 6.26
N SER A 321 -34.98 -4.10 5.88
CA SER A 321 -35.78 -5.25 5.46
C SER A 321 -35.45 -5.67 4.03
N TYR A 322 -35.32 -6.99 3.82
CA TYR A 322 -35.19 -7.57 2.48
C TYR A 322 -36.42 -7.27 1.61
N ALA A 323 -37.63 -7.41 2.18
CA ALA A 323 -38.88 -7.21 1.45
C ALA A 323 -39.02 -5.76 0.95
N ASP A 324 -38.66 -4.77 1.78
CA ASP A 324 -38.70 -3.37 1.38
C ASP A 324 -37.64 -3.04 0.33
N ALA A 325 -36.41 -3.52 0.51
CA ALA A 325 -35.35 -3.34 -0.49
C ALA A 325 -35.76 -3.95 -1.84
N GLN A 326 -36.31 -5.16 -1.84
CA GLN A 326 -36.79 -5.86 -3.03
C GLN A 326 -37.93 -5.09 -3.72
N ARG A 327 -38.94 -4.65 -2.95
CA ARG A 327 -40.06 -3.86 -3.47
C ARG A 327 -39.56 -2.58 -4.13
N MET A 328 -38.70 -1.82 -3.46
CA MET A 328 -38.16 -0.56 -4.00
C MET A 328 -37.28 -0.77 -5.24
N LEU A 329 -36.53 -1.89 -5.32
CA LEU A 329 -35.79 -2.24 -6.54
C LEU A 329 -36.72 -2.58 -7.71
N ARG A 330 -37.84 -3.27 -7.48
CA ARG A 330 -38.85 -3.52 -8.53
C ARG A 330 -39.56 -2.25 -8.99
N GLU A 331 -39.83 -1.33 -8.06
CA GLU A 331 -40.36 0.00 -8.39
C GLU A 331 -39.34 0.80 -9.22
N LEU A 332 -38.04 0.71 -8.89
CA LEU A 332 -36.97 1.30 -9.70
C LEU A 332 -36.90 0.66 -11.09
N GLU A 333 -36.98 -0.66 -11.21
CA GLU A 333 -36.98 -1.36 -12.48
C GLU A 333 -38.15 -0.90 -13.37
N THR A 334 -39.36 -0.83 -12.80
CA THR A 334 -40.56 -0.34 -13.50
C THR A 334 -40.36 1.09 -13.99
N TRP A 335 -39.84 1.97 -13.12
CA TRP A 335 -39.52 3.35 -13.50
C TRP A 335 -38.46 3.41 -14.59
N LEU A 336 -37.41 2.57 -14.53
CA LEU A 336 -36.37 2.49 -15.57
C LEU A 336 -36.95 2.08 -16.92
N ARG A 337 -37.89 1.13 -16.98
CA ARG A 337 -38.56 0.74 -18.24
C ARG A 337 -39.29 1.91 -18.90
N THR A 338 -39.83 2.85 -18.11
CA THR A 338 -40.43 4.09 -18.67
C THR A 338 -39.40 5.07 -19.26
N LYS A 339 -38.10 4.91 -18.95
CA LYS A 339 -37.02 5.83 -19.35
C LYS A 339 -36.07 5.22 -20.37
N ASN A 340 -35.67 3.97 -20.17
CA ASN A 340 -34.74 3.23 -21.02
C ASN A 340 -34.77 1.73 -20.70
N GLU A 341 -35.10 0.90 -21.70
CA GLU A 341 -35.21 -0.56 -21.56
C GLU A 341 -33.89 -1.20 -21.11
N SER A 342 -32.77 -0.85 -21.74
CA SER A 342 -31.44 -1.40 -21.41
C SER A 342 -30.99 -1.06 -19.99
N ALA A 343 -31.42 0.07 -19.43
CA ALA A 343 -31.16 0.40 -18.04
C ALA A 343 -31.92 -0.56 -17.09
N ALA A 344 -33.17 -0.91 -17.41
CA ALA A 344 -33.95 -1.87 -16.65
C ALA A 344 -33.38 -3.29 -16.76
N GLU A 345 -33.03 -3.74 -17.97
CA GLU A 345 -32.35 -5.02 -18.21
C GLU A 345 -31.01 -5.08 -17.45
N SER A 346 -30.25 -3.98 -17.48
CA SER A 346 -29.05 -3.86 -16.66
C SER A 346 -29.41 -4.10 -15.20
N LEU A 347 -30.37 -3.38 -14.60
CA LEU A 347 -30.74 -3.62 -13.19
C LEU A 347 -31.10 -5.09 -12.93
N GLY A 348 -31.93 -5.69 -13.80
CA GLY A 348 -32.35 -7.10 -13.71
C GLY A 348 -31.19 -8.09 -13.66
N GLU A 349 -30.13 -7.86 -14.44
CA GLU A 349 -28.94 -8.73 -14.48
C GLU A 349 -28.21 -8.88 -13.13
N ALA A 350 -28.32 -7.89 -12.23
CA ALA A 350 -27.66 -7.94 -10.92
C ALA A 350 -28.66 -7.90 -9.75
N PHE A 351 -29.94 -8.13 -10.01
CA PHE A 351 -31.01 -7.87 -9.06
C PHE A 351 -30.83 -8.68 -7.77
N GLU A 352 -30.59 -9.99 -7.90
CA GLU A 352 -30.39 -10.91 -6.78
C GLU A 352 -29.08 -10.61 -6.04
N GLU A 353 -27.99 -10.35 -6.77
CA GLU A 353 -26.70 -10.02 -6.18
C GLU A 353 -26.67 -8.65 -5.47
N LEU A 354 -27.56 -7.71 -5.83
CA LEU A 354 -27.69 -6.44 -5.11
C LEU A 354 -28.39 -6.60 -3.75
N LEU A 355 -29.24 -7.63 -3.60
CA LEU A 355 -29.97 -7.93 -2.37
C LEU A 355 -29.25 -8.93 -1.46
N THR A 356 -28.10 -9.46 -1.86
CA THR A 356 -27.37 -10.48 -1.08
C THR A 356 -27.08 -10.03 0.35
N LEU A 357 -26.65 -8.78 0.58
CA LEU A 357 -26.41 -8.29 1.94
C LEU A 357 -27.68 -8.21 2.79
N HIS A 358 -28.85 -8.01 2.18
CA HIS A 358 -30.14 -8.04 2.88
C HIS A 358 -30.57 -9.47 3.20
N ARG A 359 -30.38 -10.39 2.24
CA ARG A 359 -30.69 -11.81 2.37
C ARG A 359 -29.94 -12.45 3.54
N VAL A 360 -28.64 -12.19 3.66
CA VAL A 360 -27.81 -12.68 4.78
C VAL A 360 -27.84 -11.75 6.00
N GLN A 361 -28.72 -10.75 5.99
CA GLN A 361 -29.00 -9.82 7.09
C GLN A 361 -27.76 -9.10 7.63
N VAL A 362 -26.87 -8.61 6.75
CA VAL A 362 -25.68 -7.86 7.18
C VAL A 362 -26.09 -6.56 7.88
N PRO A 363 -25.62 -6.31 9.12
CA PRO A 363 -25.96 -5.08 9.84
C PRO A 363 -25.48 -3.81 9.13
N THR A 364 -26.23 -2.72 9.29
CA THR A 364 -26.07 -1.47 8.54
C THR A 364 -24.65 -0.93 8.49
N LEU A 365 -23.91 -0.99 9.62
CA LEU A 365 -22.56 -0.45 9.69
C LEU A 365 -21.55 -1.26 8.86
N LEU A 366 -21.65 -2.60 8.92
CA LEU A 366 -20.81 -3.51 8.13
C LEU A 366 -21.21 -3.47 6.65
N ARG A 367 -22.52 -3.41 6.39
CA ARG A 367 -23.10 -3.31 5.04
C ARG A 367 -22.54 -2.12 4.26
N LYS A 368 -22.32 -0.96 4.88
CA LYS A 368 -21.70 0.21 4.24
C LYS A 368 -20.34 -0.11 3.58
N THR A 369 -19.57 -1.04 4.15
CA THR A 369 -18.29 -1.47 3.57
C THR A 369 -18.49 -2.47 2.44
N LEU A 370 -19.36 -3.47 2.65
CA LEU A 370 -19.57 -4.59 1.73
C LEU A 370 -20.41 -4.22 0.49
N LEU A 371 -21.18 -3.14 0.55
CA LEU A 371 -22.05 -2.68 -0.55
C LEU A 371 -21.26 -2.25 -1.80
N SER A 372 -19.96 -1.98 -1.66
CA SER A 372 -19.14 -1.47 -2.76
C SER A 372 -17.73 -2.05 -2.77
N THR A 373 -17.08 -2.00 -3.92
CA THR A 373 -15.65 -2.29 -4.14
C THR A 373 -14.72 -1.17 -3.64
N ASN A 374 -15.21 -0.21 -2.85
CA ASN A 374 -14.40 0.91 -2.35
C ASN A 374 -13.10 0.48 -1.62
N PRO A 375 -13.07 -0.61 -0.81
CA PRO A 375 -11.83 -1.07 -0.20
C PRO A 375 -10.71 -1.38 -1.22
N ILE A 376 -11.04 -2.06 -2.32
CA ILE A 376 -10.07 -2.40 -3.38
C ILE A 376 -9.81 -1.21 -4.31
N GLU A 377 -10.82 -0.39 -4.62
CA GLU A 377 -10.66 0.85 -5.40
C GLU A 377 -9.75 1.88 -4.70
N SER A 378 -9.81 1.96 -3.37
CA SER A 378 -8.94 2.82 -2.56
C SER A 378 -7.49 2.35 -2.65
N MET A 379 -7.25 1.04 -2.59
CA MET A 379 -5.94 0.44 -2.81
C MET A 379 -5.43 0.71 -4.23
N PHE A 380 -6.27 0.54 -5.26
CA PHE A 380 -5.91 0.85 -6.65
C PHE A 380 -5.57 2.33 -6.87
N SER A 381 -6.21 3.23 -6.12
CA SER A 381 -5.88 4.66 -6.17
C SER A 381 -4.48 4.94 -5.63
N LEU A 382 -4.03 4.20 -4.61
CA LEU A 382 -2.65 4.26 -4.13
C LEU A 382 -1.67 3.68 -5.16
N VAL A 383 -2.00 2.57 -5.82
CA VAL A 383 -1.20 2.02 -6.94
C VAL A 383 -1.01 3.08 -8.03
N ARG A 384 -2.10 3.67 -8.52
CA ARG A 384 -2.04 4.73 -9.53
C ARG A 384 -1.22 5.94 -9.06
N HIS A 385 -1.31 6.29 -7.78
CA HIS A 385 -0.55 7.40 -7.21
C HIS A 385 0.96 7.10 -7.16
N SER A 386 1.35 5.94 -6.65
CA SER A 386 2.76 5.54 -6.53
C SER A 386 3.42 5.38 -7.91
N GLU A 387 2.66 4.98 -8.91
CA GLU A 387 3.17 4.70 -10.25
C GLU A 387 3.06 5.86 -11.23
N ARG A 388 2.44 6.98 -10.84
CA ARG A 388 2.25 8.16 -11.71
C ARG A 388 3.54 8.68 -12.37
N ASN A 389 4.68 8.46 -11.70
CA ASN A 389 6.00 8.88 -12.13
C ASN A 389 6.70 7.85 -13.03
N ILE A 390 6.16 6.64 -13.16
CA ILE A 390 6.68 5.57 -14.00
C ILE A 390 6.12 5.76 -15.41
N LYS A 391 6.86 6.49 -16.25
CA LYS A 391 6.42 6.83 -17.61
C LYS A 391 6.67 5.73 -18.64
N ARG A 392 7.59 4.80 -18.36
CA ARG A 392 7.97 3.71 -19.26
C ARG A 392 8.09 2.42 -18.48
N THR A 393 7.23 1.46 -18.79
CA THR A 393 7.25 0.10 -18.23
C THR A 393 8.05 -0.79 -19.18
N ARG A 394 9.01 -1.56 -18.64
CA ARG A 394 9.90 -2.44 -19.43
C ARG A 394 9.49 -3.91 -19.29
N GLY A 395 8.23 -4.19 -19.60
CA GLY A 395 7.66 -5.55 -19.57
C GLY A 395 6.96 -5.95 -18.26
N SER A 396 6.36 -7.13 -18.30
CA SER A 396 5.50 -7.70 -17.24
C SER A 396 6.19 -7.76 -15.86
N HIS A 397 7.44 -8.23 -15.79
CA HIS A 397 8.15 -8.36 -14.52
C HIS A 397 8.27 -7.02 -13.75
N MET A 398 8.44 -5.91 -14.47
CA MET A 398 8.45 -4.58 -13.85
C MET A 398 7.06 -4.20 -13.31
N LEU A 399 5.99 -4.47 -14.07
CA LEU A 399 4.61 -4.18 -13.66
C LEU A 399 4.22 -4.96 -12.39
N GLN A 400 4.59 -6.24 -12.33
CA GLN A 400 4.33 -7.10 -11.18
C GLN A 400 5.10 -6.63 -9.95
N ARG A 401 6.40 -6.33 -10.09
CA ARG A 401 7.22 -5.84 -8.95
C ARG A 401 6.65 -4.60 -8.30
N TRP A 402 6.26 -3.62 -9.11
CA TRP A 402 5.62 -2.41 -8.61
C TRP A 402 4.27 -2.70 -7.96
N LEU A 403 3.42 -3.52 -8.59
CA LEU A 403 2.12 -3.86 -8.04
C LEU A 403 2.25 -4.57 -6.68
N GLY A 404 3.00 -5.67 -6.60
CA GLY A 404 3.20 -6.41 -5.36
C GLY A 404 3.81 -5.57 -4.25
N THR A 405 4.77 -4.70 -4.59
CA THR A 405 5.37 -3.78 -3.62
C THR A 405 4.36 -2.78 -3.07
N VAL A 406 3.54 -2.17 -3.94
CA VAL A 406 2.55 -1.17 -3.51
C VAL A 406 1.42 -1.82 -2.73
N LEU A 407 0.94 -3.00 -3.16
CA LEU A 407 -0.10 -3.76 -2.45
C LEU A 407 0.36 -4.10 -1.03
N LEU A 408 1.58 -4.63 -0.88
CA LEU A 408 2.16 -4.91 0.43
C LEU A 408 2.29 -3.65 1.30
N ALA A 409 2.72 -2.53 0.71
CA ALA A 409 2.82 -1.25 1.42
C ALA A 409 1.45 -0.66 1.82
N CYS A 410 0.36 -1.01 1.11
CA CYS A 410 -0.98 -0.56 1.46
C CYS A 410 -1.51 -1.24 2.73
N GLU A 411 -1.05 -2.45 3.04
CA GLU A 411 -1.55 -3.22 4.20
C GLU A 411 -1.34 -2.47 5.52
N GLY A 412 -0.18 -1.82 5.70
CA GLY A 412 0.10 -0.98 6.88
C GLY A 412 -0.78 0.26 7.03
N ARG A 413 -1.62 0.59 6.04
CA ARG A 413 -2.57 1.71 6.07
C ARG A 413 -4.01 1.26 6.21
N PHE A 414 -4.26 -0.04 6.15
CA PHE A 414 -5.61 -0.56 6.25
C PHE A 414 -6.15 -0.33 7.65
N ARG A 415 -7.39 0.17 7.68
CA ARG A 415 -8.18 0.26 8.90
C ARG A 415 -9.13 -0.92 8.94
N ARG A 416 -9.30 -1.52 10.12
CA ARG A 416 -10.35 -2.49 10.41
C ARG A 416 -11.71 -2.04 9.86
N VAL A 417 -12.46 -2.99 9.32
CA VAL A 417 -13.78 -2.74 8.74
C VAL A 417 -14.76 -2.26 9.80
N LYS A 418 -15.60 -1.27 9.48
CA LYS A 418 -16.62 -0.78 10.43
C LYS A 418 -17.68 -1.86 10.66
N GLY A 419 -18.12 -2.04 11.90
CA GLY A 419 -19.10 -3.07 12.24
C GLY A 419 -18.51 -4.49 12.30
N TYR A 420 -17.19 -4.62 12.45
CA TYR A 420 -16.49 -5.91 12.51
C TYR A 420 -17.00 -6.85 13.62
N ALA A 421 -17.56 -6.31 14.72
CA ALA A 421 -18.09 -7.09 15.83
C ALA A 421 -19.25 -8.01 15.40
N GLU A 422 -19.92 -7.66 14.30
CA GLU A 422 -21.05 -8.41 13.74
C GLU A 422 -20.63 -9.49 12.73
N ILE A 423 -19.34 -9.61 12.41
CA ILE A 423 -18.88 -10.56 11.38
C ILE A 423 -19.25 -12.01 11.75
N ALA A 424 -19.07 -12.39 13.01
CA ALA A 424 -19.40 -13.73 13.49
C ALA A 424 -20.90 -14.06 13.32
N SER A 425 -21.80 -13.09 13.57
CA SER A 425 -23.24 -13.30 13.42
C SER A 425 -23.63 -13.45 11.95
N VAL A 426 -22.98 -12.71 11.04
CA VAL A 426 -23.19 -12.85 9.59
C VAL A 426 -22.68 -14.21 9.08
N ILE A 427 -21.52 -14.67 9.54
CA ILE A 427 -20.99 -16.00 9.17
C ILE A 427 -21.98 -17.10 9.57
N ALA A 428 -22.48 -17.08 10.81
CA ALA A 428 -23.44 -18.07 11.29
C ALA A 428 -24.73 -18.09 10.44
N ARG A 429 -25.23 -16.93 10.00
CA ARG A 429 -26.40 -16.83 9.11
C ARG A 429 -26.13 -17.43 7.73
N ILE A 430 -24.96 -17.15 7.15
CA ILE A 430 -24.55 -17.74 5.87
C ILE A 430 -24.45 -19.26 5.98
N GLU A 431 -23.88 -19.78 7.06
CA GLU A 431 -23.74 -21.22 7.28
C GLU A 431 -25.09 -21.91 7.49
N ALA A 432 -26.02 -21.27 8.21
CA ALA A 432 -27.38 -21.77 8.39
C ALA A 432 -28.11 -21.90 7.04
N GLU A 433 -28.08 -20.86 6.20
CA GLU A 433 -28.70 -20.87 4.87
C GLU A 433 -28.09 -21.94 3.95
N GLN A 434 -26.81 -22.26 4.13
CA GLN A 434 -26.12 -23.29 3.35
C GLN A 434 -26.39 -24.73 3.81
N THR A 435 -26.98 -24.89 5.00
CA THR A 435 -27.29 -26.19 5.63
C THR A 435 -28.75 -26.59 5.42
N GLU A 436 -29.66 -25.64 5.22
CA GLU A 436 -31.06 -25.94 4.93
C GLU A 436 -31.22 -26.76 3.63
N PRO A 437 -31.87 -27.95 3.68
CA PRO A 437 -32.20 -28.70 2.47
C PRO A 437 -33.29 -27.94 1.69
N GLN A 438 -32.97 -27.49 0.48
CA GLN A 438 -33.96 -26.79 -0.34
C GLN A 438 -35.10 -27.74 -0.76
N PRO A 439 -36.37 -27.29 -0.75
CA PRO A 439 -37.47 -28.02 -1.33
C PRO A 439 -37.21 -28.22 -2.84
N ALA A 440 -37.45 -29.44 -3.32
CA ALA A 440 -37.30 -29.79 -4.72
C ALA A 440 -38.06 -28.80 -5.60
N SER A 441 -37.36 -28.15 -6.54
CA SER A 441 -38.01 -27.30 -7.53
C SER A 441 -39.05 -28.12 -8.27
N THR A 442 -40.33 -27.81 -8.07
CA THR A 442 -41.43 -28.30 -8.88
C THR A 442 -41.11 -27.93 -10.33
N LYS A 443 -40.74 -28.93 -11.12
CA LYS A 443 -40.76 -28.84 -12.57
C LYS A 443 -42.19 -28.46 -12.95
N LYS A 444 -42.41 -27.20 -13.36
CA LYS A 444 -43.61 -26.85 -14.09
C LYS A 444 -43.55 -27.61 -15.42
N ALA A 445 -44.31 -28.69 -15.49
CA ALA A 445 -44.73 -29.29 -16.75
C ALA A 445 -45.86 -28.41 -17.31
N ALA A 446 -45.65 -27.93 -18.54
CA ALA A 446 -46.60 -27.49 -19.57
C ALA A 446 -45.97 -26.33 -20.36
#